data_AF-A0AAU9DNE4-F1
#
_entry.id   AF-A0AAU9DNE4-F1
#
_cell.length_a   1.000
_cell.length_b   1.000
_cell.length_c   1.000
_cell.angle_alpha   90.00
_cell.angle_beta   90.00
_cell.angle_gamma   90.00
#
_symmetry.space_group_name_H-M   'P 1'
#
loop_
_entity.id
_entity.type
_entity.pdbx_description
1 polymer ?
#
loop_
_entity_poly.entity_id
_entity_poly.type
_entity_poly.pdbx_seq_one_letter_code
_entity_poly.pdbx_strand_id
1 'polypeptide(L)'
;MGTKVFKSKVDFWLFAPVFAILAYTSVLPFWKSGFSTDALIASSVSVSSAVFVIHLFKTTVYRITDNGRLSVKCSFLINEDILVSDIKEIHKSHNPLSSPAMSLDRIKVIYGNDHYILLSPEDKRLFVAELLKINPKIKYTL
;
A
#
# COMPACT_ATOMS: atom_id res chain seq x y z
N MET A 1 -11.06 1.50 25.41
CA MET A 1 -11.30 1.16 24.00
C MET A 1 -9.97 1.27 23.27
N GLY A 2 -9.30 0.15 23.03
CA GLY A 2 -8.02 0.15 22.32
C GLY A 2 -8.23 0.19 20.81
N THR A 3 -7.33 0.86 20.11
CA THR A 3 -7.22 0.76 18.65
C THR A 3 -5.78 0.39 18.35
N LYS A 4 -5.56 -0.76 17.71
CA LYS A 4 -4.23 -1.17 17.27
C LYS A 4 -4.03 -0.76 15.83
N VAL A 5 -2.97 0.01 15.60
CA VAL A 5 -2.64 0.56 14.29
C VAL A 5 -1.48 -0.23 13.72
N PHE A 6 -1.68 -0.82 12.54
CA PHE A 6 -0.67 -1.52 11.77
C PHE A 6 -0.29 -0.69 10.54
N LYS A 7 1.00 -0.46 10.34
CA LYS A 7 1.49 0.24 9.15
C LYS A 7 1.61 -0.74 7.98
N SER A 8 1.46 -0.22 6.76
CA SER A 8 1.80 -0.98 5.56
C SER A 8 3.31 -1.04 5.39
N LYS A 9 3.81 -2.21 4.98
CA LYS A 9 5.19 -2.32 4.51
C LYS A 9 5.38 -1.44 3.28
N VAL A 10 6.43 -0.64 3.27
CA VAL A 10 6.82 0.22 2.17
C VAL A 10 8.11 -0.34 1.56
N ASP A 11 8.01 -1.02 0.43
CA ASP A 11 9.20 -1.48 -0.28
C ASP A 11 9.76 -0.31 -1.12
N PHE A 12 10.71 0.45 -0.56
CA PHE A 12 11.35 1.59 -1.21
C PHE A 12 11.97 1.25 -2.59
N TRP A 13 12.36 -0.01 -2.79
CA TRP A 13 12.88 -0.52 -4.06
C TRP A 13 11.88 -0.36 -5.23
N LEU A 14 10.57 -0.39 -4.95
CA LEU A 14 9.54 -0.20 -5.99
C LEU A 14 9.61 1.20 -6.64
N PHE A 15 10.11 2.19 -5.91
CA PHE A 15 10.28 3.53 -6.44
C PHE A 15 11.58 3.73 -7.19
N ALA A 16 12.57 2.84 -7.04
CA ALA A 16 13.86 2.95 -7.71
C ALA A 16 13.74 3.15 -9.24
N PRO A 17 12.94 2.36 -9.99
CA PRO A 17 12.77 2.58 -11.43
C PRO A 17 12.07 3.90 -11.74
N VAL A 18 11.09 4.32 -10.94
CA VAL A 18 10.37 5.58 -11.13
C VAL A 18 11.32 6.77 -10.92
N PHE A 19 12.11 6.77 -9.83
CA PHE A 19 13.11 7.79 -9.59
C PHE A 19 14.21 7.79 -10.65
N ALA A 20 14.63 6.62 -11.16
CA ALA A 20 15.62 6.53 -12.23
C ALA A 20 15.11 7.18 -13.53
N ILE A 21 13.86 6.92 -13.92
CA ILE A 21 13.24 7.54 -15.10
C ILE A 21 13.12 9.05 -14.90
N LEU A 22 12.64 9.50 -13.74
CA LEU A 22 12.48 10.92 -13.44
C LEU A 22 13.83 11.66 -13.40
N ALA A 23 14.86 11.04 -12.84
CA ALA A 23 16.22 11.60 -12.85
C ALA A 23 16.75 11.68 -14.28
N TYR A 24 16.54 10.65 -15.09
CA TYR A 24 16.96 10.63 -16.49
C TYR A 24 16.26 11.73 -17.32
N THR A 25 14.94 11.88 -17.21
CA THR A 25 14.19 12.93 -17.92
C THR A 25 14.56 14.33 -17.45
N SER A 26 14.98 14.49 -16.19
CA SER A 26 15.43 15.77 -15.64
C SER A 26 16.83 16.15 -16.13
N VAL A 27 17.75 15.20 -16.31
CA VAL A 27 19.16 15.47 -16.65
C VAL A 27 19.41 15.57 -18.16
N LEU A 28 18.68 14.79 -18.97
CA LEU A 28 18.79 14.81 -20.43
C LEU A 28 18.75 16.21 -21.08
N PRO A 29 17.80 17.11 -20.72
CA PRO A 29 17.74 18.43 -21.35
C PRO A 29 18.93 19.31 -20.94
N PHE A 30 19.46 19.18 -19.73
CA PHE A 30 20.66 19.92 -19.32
C PHE A 30 21.90 19.53 -20.12
N TRP A 31 22.02 18.28 -20.55
CA TRP A 31 23.11 17.83 -21.41
C TRP A 31 22.99 18.33 -22.86
N LYS A 32 21.77 18.46 -23.38
CA LYS A 32 21.55 18.88 -24.77
C LYS A 32 21.53 20.40 -24.95
N SER A 33 20.91 21.12 -24.03
CA SER A 33 20.62 22.55 -24.18
C SER A 33 21.11 23.40 -22.99
N GLY A 34 21.82 22.81 -22.03
CA GLY A 34 22.32 23.54 -20.86
C GLY A 34 21.20 24.10 -19.98
N PHE A 35 21.46 25.24 -19.35
CA PHE A 35 20.46 25.98 -18.55
C PHE A 35 19.49 26.73 -19.46
N SER A 36 18.61 25.99 -20.12
CA SER A 36 17.53 26.53 -20.97
C SER A 36 16.18 26.47 -20.26
N THR A 37 15.24 27.33 -20.66
CA THR A 37 13.87 27.38 -20.10
C THR A 37 13.17 26.03 -20.20
N ASP A 38 13.37 25.30 -21.30
CA ASP A 38 12.81 23.96 -21.51
C ASP A 38 13.34 22.93 -20.49
N ALA A 39 14.61 23.03 -20.11
CA ALA A 39 15.22 22.14 -19.12
C ALA A 39 14.63 22.37 -17.72
N LEU A 40 14.37 23.63 -17.37
CA LEU A 40 13.72 24.00 -16.11
C LEU A 40 12.26 23.52 -16.07
N ILE A 41 11.51 23.68 -17.17
CA ILE A 41 10.13 23.21 -17.29
C ILE A 41 10.06 21.68 -17.16
N ALA A 42 10.87 20.94 -17.92
CA ALA A 42 10.90 19.47 -17.86
C ALA A 42 11.26 18.94 -16.46
N SER A 43 12.21 19.60 -15.79
CA SER A 43 12.62 19.25 -14.43
C SER A 43 11.52 19.52 -13.40
N SER A 44 10.86 20.68 -13.47
CA SER A 44 9.78 21.04 -12.55
C SER A 44 8.58 20.09 -12.64
N VAL A 45 8.21 19.66 -13.86
CA VAL A 45 7.15 18.68 -14.09
C VAL A 45 7.54 17.30 -13.55
N SER A 46 8.79 16.88 -13.78
CA SER A 46 9.31 15.60 -13.27
C SER A 46 9.32 15.57 -11.73
N VAL A 47 9.77 16.65 -11.07
CA VAL A 47 9.75 16.74 -9.60
C VAL A 47 8.33 16.73 -9.05
N SER A 48 7.41 17.49 -9.66
CA SER A 48 6.01 17.56 -9.21
C SER A 48 5.31 16.20 -9.31
N SER A 49 5.53 15.47 -10.41
CA SER A 49 5.01 14.11 -10.56
C SER A 49 5.63 13.14 -9.54
N ALA A 50 6.93 13.24 -9.26
CA ALA A 50 7.59 12.46 -8.21
C ALA A 50 6.93 12.66 -6.85
N VAL A 51 6.75 13.92 -6.45
CA VAL A 51 6.15 14.30 -5.17
C VAL A 51 4.71 13.80 -5.08
N PHE A 52 3.94 13.94 -6.15
CA PHE A 52 2.56 13.45 -6.21
C PHE A 52 2.48 11.93 -6.04
N VAL A 53 3.34 11.19 -6.75
CA VAL A 53 3.45 9.73 -6.62
C VAL A 53 3.80 9.34 -5.18
N ILE A 54 4.87 9.92 -4.61
CA ILE A 54 5.27 9.64 -3.22
C ILE A 54 4.15 9.94 -2.24
N HIS A 55 3.45 11.08 -2.41
CA HIS A 55 2.36 11.49 -1.55
C HIS A 55 1.18 10.52 -1.59
N LEU A 56 0.81 10.02 -2.78
CA LEU A 56 -0.23 9.00 -2.92
C LEU A 56 0.08 7.73 -2.12
N PHE A 57 1.35 7.33 -2.07
CA PHE A 57 1.76 6.07 -1.47
C PHE A 57 2.14 6.14 0.03
N LYS A 58 2.34 7.33 0.61
CA LYS A 58 2.82 7.48 2.00
C LYS A 58 1.77 7.21 3.08
N THR A 59 0.51 6.93 2.72
CA THR A 59 -0.62 7.01 3.67
C THR A 59 -1.47 5.73 3.73
N THR A 60 -0.85 4.55 3.71
CA THR A 60 -1.58 3.29 3.92
C THR A 60 -1.46 2.83 5.37
N VAL A 61 -2.58 2.90 6.09
CA VAL A 61 -2.67 2.56 7.51
C VAL A 61 -3.84 1.61 7.74
N TYR A 62 -3.57 0.50 8.41
CA TYR A 62 -4.58 -0.47 8.82
C TYR A 62 -4.91 -0.24 10.30
N ARG A 63 -6.19 -0.15 10.64
CA ARG A 63 -6.63 0.02 12.04
C ARG A 63 -7.56 -1.11 12.43
N ILE A 64 -7.18 -1.86 13.45
CA ILE A 64 -8.05 -2.86 14.08
C ILE A 64 -8.62 -2.22 15.35
N THR A 65 -9.94 -2.12 15.40
CA THR A 65 -10.68 -1.61 16.56
C THR A 65 -11.13 -2.78 17.43
N ASP A 66 -11.07 -2.64 18.76
CA ASP A 66 -11.56 -3.65 19.72
C ASP A 66 -13.04 -4.05 19.50
N ASN A 67 -13.84 -3.19 18.87
CA ASN A 67 -15.24 -3.49 18.49
C ASN A 67 -15.36 -4.51 17.35
N GLY A 68 -14.27 -5.21 16.97
CA GLY A 68 -14.27 -6.20 15.91
C GLY A 68 -14.37 -5.62 14.50
N ARG A 69 -13.90 -4.38 14.31
CA ARG A 69 -13.87 -3.71 12.99
C ARG A 69 -12.44 -3.53 12.51
N LEU A 70 -12.17 -3.99 11.30
CA LEU A 70 -10.95 -3.77 10.55
C LEU A 70 -11.20 -2.62 9.57
N SER A 71 -10.62 -1.46 9.88
CA SER A 71 -10.63 -0.29 9.00
C SER A 71 -9.37 -0.29 8.15
N VAL A 72 -9.55 -0.41 6.84
CA VAL A 72 -8.49 -0.43 5.84
C VAL A 72 -8.49 0.91 5.14
N LYS A 73 -7.50 1.74 5.48
CA LYS A 73 -7.33 3.06 4.86
C LYS A 73 -6.08 3.06 3.99
N CYS A 74 -6.25 3.01 2.67
CA CYS A 74 -5.18 3.25 1.70
C CYS A 74 -5.33 4.66 1.14
N SER A 75 -4.62 5.61 1.76
CA SER A 75 -4.53 6.99 1.28
C SER A 75 -5.92 7.61 1.05
N PHE A 76 -6.09 8.30 -0.07
CA PHE A 76 -7.38 8.86 -0.52
C PHE A 76 -8.20 7.88 -1.38
N LEU A 77 -7.61 6.77 -1.82
CA LEU A 77 -8.20 5.90 -2.84
C LEU A 77 -9.11 4.82 -2.26
N ILE A 78 -8.81 4.30 -1.06
CA ILE A 78 -9.54 3.17 -0.48
C ILE A 78 -9.79 3.45 1.00
N ASN A 79 -11.06 3.43 1.39
CA ASN A 79 -11.51 3.49 2.77
C ASN A 79 -12.58 2.42 2.96
N GLU A 80 -12.16 1.25 3.42
CA GLU A 80 -13.02 0.07 3.57
C GLU A 80 -13.09 -0.32 5.04
N ASP A 81 -14.30 -0.48 5.58
CA ASP A 81 -14.53 -0.95 6.94
C ASP A 81 -15.13 -2.35 6.88
N ILE A 82 -14.39 -3.34 7.39
CA ILE A 82 -14.76 -4.76 7.35
C ILE A 82 -14.99 -5.26 8.77
N LEU A 83 -16.09 -5.98 9.00
CA LEU A 83 -16.32 -6.67 10.26
C LEU A 83 -15.41 -7.91 10.34
N VAL A 84 -14.65 -8.06 11.41
CA VAL A 84 -13.74 -9.20 11.62
C VAL A 84 -14.52 -10.51 11.75
N SER A 85 -15.78 -10.45 12.19
CA SER A 85 -16.70 -11.59 12.19
C SER A 85 -17.03 -12.12 10.79
N ASP A 86 -17.01 -11.25 9.77
CA ASP A 86 -17.31 -11.62 8.38
C ASP A 86 -16.11 -12.20 7.64
N ILE A 87 -14.92 -12.10 8.23
CA ILE A 87 -13.71 -12.68 7.66
C ILE A 87 -13.80 -14.20 7.75
N LYS A 88 -13.69 -14.86 6.59
CA LYS A 88 -13.74 -16.32 6.46
C LYS A 88 -12.34 -16.91 6.40
N GLU A 89 -11.50 -16.35 5.52
CA GLU A 89 -10.19 -16.93 5.21
C GLU A 89 -9.12 -15.86 4.97
N ILE A 90 -7.89 -16.15 5.38
CA ILE A 90 -6.71 -15.32 5.15
C ILE A 90 -5.62 -16.17 4.52
N HIS A 91 -5.09 -15.80 3.35
CA HIS A 91 -3.97 -16.54 2.76
C HIS A 91 -2.93 -15.61 2.15
N LYS A 92 -1.67 -16.07 2.10
CA LYS A 92 -0.60 -15.32 1.44
C LYS A 92 -0.89 -15.20 -0.06
N SER A 93 -0.87 -13.98 -0.58
CA SER A 93 -1.00 -13.73 -2.01
C SER A 93 0.37 -13.41 -2.59
N HIS A 94 0.79 -14.20 -3.58
CA HIS A 94 2.03 -14.00 -4.32
C HIS A 94 1.79 -13.35 -5.69
N ASN A 95 0.59 -12.78 -5.93
CA ASN A 95 0.21 -12.31 -7.26
C ASN A 95 0.44 -10.79 -7.39
N PRO A 96 1.52 -10.34 -8.07
CA PRO A 96 1.92 -8.93 -8.13
C PRO A 96 1.06 -8.09 -9.09
N LEU A 97 0.30 -8.73 -9.97
CA LEU A 97 -0.31 -8.12 -11.15
C LEU A 97 -1.72 -7.53 -10.94
N SER A 98 -2.38 -7.79 -9.82
CA SER A 98 -3.82 -7.48 -9.68
C SER A 98 -4.15 -6.16 -8.96
N SER A 99 -3.15 -5.39 -8.49
CA SER A 99 -3.38 -4.06 -7.92
C SER A 99 -2.06 -3.29 -7.72
N PRO A 100 -2.02 -1.96 -7.96
CA PRO A 100 -0.85 -1.13 -7.68
C PRO A 100 -0.73 -0.90 -6.16
N ALA A 101 0.06 -1.73 -5.47
CA ALA A 101 0.36 -1.54 -4.06
C ALA A 101 1.85 -1.80 -3.77
N MET A 102 2.39 -1.01 -2.85
CA MET A 102 3.81 -0.75 -2.59
C MET A 102 4.59 -1.88 -1.88
N SER A 103 4.06 -3.11 -1.92
CA SER A 103 4.74 -4.29 -1.39
C SER A 103 4.24 -5.54 -2.10
N LEU A 104 5.17 -6.46 -2.38
CA LEU A 104 4.90 -7.76 -3.02
C LEU A 104 4.40 -8.80 -2.01
N ASP A 105 4.56 -8.52 -0.72
CA ASP A 105 4.25 -9.44 0.36
C ASP A 105 2.81 -9.19 0.86
N ARG A 106 1.81 -9.52 0.05
CA ARG A 106 0.39 -9.29 0.39
C ARG A 106 -0.27 -10.51 1.04
N ILE A 107 -1.29 -10.29 1.84
CA ILE A 107 -2.23 -11.30 2.33
C ILE A 107 -3.61 -10.98 1.74
N LYS A 108 -4.30 -12.00 1.21
CA LYS A 108 -5.69 -11.87 0.79
C LYS A 108 -6.58 -12.21 1.98
N VAL A 109 -7.51 -11.33 2.29
CA VAL A 109 -8.55 -11.52 3.30
C VAL A 109 -9.88 -11.66 2.58
N ILE A 110 -10.51 -12.82 2.69
CA ILE A 110 -11.84 -13.10 2.13
C ILE A 110 -12.89 -12.82 3.20
N TYR A 111 -13.91 -12.03 2.88
CA TYR A 111 -14.99 -11.66 3.79
C TYR A 111 -16.35 -11.65 3.10
N GLY A 112 -17.42 -11.84 3.88
CA GLY A 112 -18.80 -11.77 3.39
C GLY A 112 -19.10 -12.81 2.30
N ASN A 113 -19.73 -12.38 1.21
CA ASN A 113 -20.18 -13.24 0.11
C ASN A 113 -19.18 -13.22 -1.07
N ASP A 114 -18.01 -13.84 -0.88
CA ASP A 114 -16.89 -13.91 -1.85
C ASP A 114 -16.15 -12.61 -2.17
N HIS A 115 -16.32 -11.57 -1.34
CA HIS A 115 -15.48 -10.39 -1.43
C HIS A 115 -14.08 -10.67 -0.88
N TYR A 116 -13.07 -10.06 -1.48
CA TYR A 116 -11.71 -10.14 -0.98
C TYR A 116 -11.00 -8.81 -1.04
N ILE A 117 -10.12 -8.58 -0.07
CA ILE A 117 -9.21 -7.43 -0.03
C ILE A 117 -7.77 -7.92 0.11
N LEU A 118 -6.85 -7.22 -0.55
CA LEU A 118 -5.41 -7.48 -0.46
C LEU A 118 -4.80 -6.48 0.52
N LEU A 119 -4.20 -6.98 1.60
CA LEU A 119 -3.56 -6.18 2.64
C LEU A 119 -2.06 -6.50 2.66
N SER A 120 -1.22 -5.52 3.00
CA SER A 120 0.22 -5.72 3.17
C SER A 120 0.70 -5.16 4.51
N PRO A 121 0.18 -5.67 5.65
CA PRO A 121 0.64 -5.25 6.96
C PRO A 121 2.14 -5.55 7.10
N GLU A 122 2.89 -4.61 7.69
CA GLU A 122 4.31 -4.77 7.98
C GLU A 122 4.57 -6.04 8.81
N ASP A 123 3.71 -6.27 9.80
CA ASP A 123 3.81 -7.40 10.71
C ASP A 123 2.63 -8.37 10.54
N LYS A 124 2.68 -9.20 9.49
CA LYS A 124 1.61 -10.12 9.10
C LYS A 124 1.19 -11.08 10.21
N ARG A 125 2.18 -11.61 10.95
CA ARG A 125 1.94 -12.59 12.01
C ARG A 125 1.15 -11.94 13.15
N LEU A 126 1.57 -10.75 13.59
CA LEU A 126 0.84 -10.00 14.61
C LEU A 126 -0.54 -9.57 14.13
N PHE A 127 -0.66 -9.12 12.88
CA PHE A 127 -1.95 -8.74 12.29
C PHE A 127 -2.95 -9.91 12.30
N VAL A 128 -2.54 -11.08 11.82
CA VAL A 128 -3.39 -12.29 11.81
C VAL A 128 -3.70 -12.77 13.23
N ALA A 129 -2.74 -12.71 14.16
CA ALA A 129 -2.98 -13.06 15.56
C ALA A 129 -4.03 -12.15 16.22
N GLU A 130 -4.02 -10.84 15.94
CA GLU A 130 -5.06 -9.92 16.45
C GLU A 130 -6.43 -10.19 15.83
N LEU A 131 -6.51 -10.56 14.55
CA LEU A 131 -7.77 -10.97 13.93
C LEU A 131 -8.31 -12.27 14.54
N LEU A 132 -7.45 -13.26 14.79
CA LEU A 132 -7.82 -14.53 15.42
C LEU A 132 -8.29 -14.37 16.87
N LYS A 133 -7.77 -13.39 17.61
CA LYS A 133 -8.27 -13.08 18.97
C LYS A 133 -9.73 -12.66 18.96
N ILE A 134 -10.17 -11.98 17.91
CA ILE A 134 -11.54 -11.49 17.76
C ILE A 134 -12.42 -12.58 17.14
N ASN A 135 -11.90 -13.28 16.11
CA ASN A 135 -12.61 -14.34 15.42
C ASN A 135 -11.70 -15.57 15.24
N PRO A 136 -11.74 -16.55 16.17
CA PRO A 136 -10.90 -17.74 16.11
C PRO A 136 -11.29 -18.72 15.01
N LYS A 137 -12.42 -18.51 14.31
CA LYS A 137 -12.91 -19.38 13.23
C LYS A 137 -12.27 -19.09 11.87
N ILE A 138 -11.47 -18.02 11.77
CA ILE A 138 -10.78 -17.65 10.53
C ILE A 138 -9.80 -18.75 10.15
N LYS A 139 -9.91 -19.28 8.93
CA LYS A 139 -8.89 -20.17 8.37
C LYS A 139 -7.73 -19.33 7.86
N TYR A 140 -6.49 -19.68 8.19
CA TYR A 140 -5.33 -18.94 7.72
C TYR A 140 -4.23 -19.84 7.15
N THR A 141 -3.60 -19.39 6.05
CA THR A 141 -2.45 -20.05 5.41
C THR A 141 -1.40 -18.98 5.05
N LEU A 142 -0.36 -18.84 5.88
CA LEU A 142 0.69 -17.80 5.76
C LEU A 142 1.98 -18.31 5.11
#